data_AF-A0A929WQH1-F1
#
_entry.id   AF-A0A929WQH1-F1
#
_cell.length_a   1.000
_cell.length_b   1.000
_cell.length_c   1.000
_cell.angle_alpha   90.00
_cell.angle_beta   90.00
_cell.angle_gamma   90.00
#
_symmetry.space_group_name_H-M   'P 1'
#
loop_
_entity.id
_entity.type
_entity.pdbx_description
1 polymer ?
#
loop_
_entity_poly.entity_id
_entity_poly.type
_entity_poly.pdbx_seq_one_letter_code
_entity_poly.pdbx_strand_id
1 'polypeptide(L)'
;EFRVVFVHTLRNAMFPVITMIGLYIPAMFCGALVIETLFNFNGMGYLYYQATGRRDYPILLGVALIVSFATVIGALLADFLYAIADPRIRLAGRSK
;
A
#
# COMPACT_ATOMS: atom_id res chain seq x y z
N GLU A 1 -23.59 14.92 -22.80
CA GLU A 1 -23.78 13.62 -22.14
C GLU A 1 -22.47 12.94 -21.69
N PHE A 2 -21.76 12.15 -22.51
CA PHE A 2 -20.62 11.31 -22.08
C PHE A 2 -19.41 12.06 -21.48
N ARG A 3 -19.11 13.28 -21.94
CA ARG A 3 -17.94 14.05 -21.47
C ARG A 3 -18.09 14.51 -20.01
N VAL A 4 -19.32 14.77 -19.56
CA VAL A 4 -19.60 15.20 -18.18
C VAL A 4 -19.53 14.00 -17.24
N VAL A 5 -20.08 12.86 -17.64
CA VAL A 5 -20.00 11.59 -16.88
C VAL A 5 -18.54 11.15 -16.74
N PHE A 6 -17.74 11.17 -17.81
CA PHE A 6 -16.33 10.77 -17.72
C PHE A 6 -15.50 11.72 -16.85
N VAL A 7 -15.73 13.03 -16.91
CA VAL A 7 -14.98 14.00 -16.09
C VAL A 7 -15.43 14.03 -14.62
N HIS A 8 -16.73 13.88 -14.33
CA HIS A 8 -17.24 13.89 -12.95
C HIS A 8 -17.14 12.52 -12.26
N THR A 9 -17.50 11.43 -12.95
CA THR A 9 -17.52 10.09 -12.37
C THR A 9 -16.10 9.55 -12.20
N LEU A 10 -15.18 9.80 -13.15
CA LEU A 10 -13.78 9.37 -12.99
C LEU A 10 -13.13 10.06 -11.78
N ARG A 11 -13.40 11.35 -11.57
CA ARG A 11 -12.87 12.09 -10.42
C ARG A 11 -13.42 11.61 -9.07
N ASN A 12 -14.68 11.18 -9.03
CA ASN A 12 -15.30 10.61 -7.83
C ASN A 12 -14.92 9.13 -7.61
N ALA A 13 -14.68 8.37 -8.68
CA ALA A 13 -14.22 6.98 -8.64
C ALA A 13 -12.72 6.84 -8.33
N MET A 14 -11.92 7.87 -8.59
CA MET A 14 -10.49 7.88 -8.26
C MET A 14 -10.23 7.81 -6.75
N PHE A 15 -11.13 8.32 -5.90
CA PHE A 15 -10.99 8.27 -4.45
C PHE A 15 -10.85 6.84 -3.91
N PRO A 16 -11.83 5.95 -4.12
CA PRO A 16 -11.73 4.57 -3.65
C PRO A 16 -10.62 3.78 -4.36
N VAL A 17 -10.29 4.09 -5.62
CA VAL A 17 -9.21 3.41 -6.36
C VAL A 17 -7.85 3.69 -5.72
N ILE A 18 -7.56 4.93 -5.32
CA ILE A 18 -6.28 5.30 -4.68
C ILE A 18 -6.15 4.61 -3.31
N THR A 19 -7.23 4.59 -2.51
CA THR A 19 -7.24 3.89 -1.22
C THR A 19 -7.05 2.38 -1.38
N MET A 20 -7.68 1.78 -2.40
CA MET A 20 -7.50 0.36 -2.71
C MET A 20 -6.04 0.04 -3.08
N ILE A 21 -5.39 0.89 -3.89
CA ILE A 21 -3.97 0.71 -4.24
C ILE A 21 -3.08 0.78 -3.00
N GLY A 22 -3.32 1.74 -2.10
CA GLY A 22 -2.59 1.83 -0.83
C GLY A 22 -2.74 0.57 0.05
N LEU A 23 -3.93 -0.04 0.03
CA LEU A 23 -4.20 -1.30 0.75
C LEU A 23 -3.59 -2.53 0.06
N TYR A 24 -3.41 -2.49 -1.26
CA TYR A 24 -2.82 -3.60 -2.01
C TYR A 24 -1.30 -3.73 -1.83
N ILE A 25 -0.57 -2.65 -1.54
CA ILE A 25 0.90 -2.71 -1.30
C ILE A 25 1.27 -3.71 -0.18
N PRO A 26 0.72 -3.61 1.04
CA PRO A 26 1.01 -4.60 2.09
C PRO A 26 0.49 -6.00 1.74
N ALA A 27 -0.65 -6.09 1.06
CA ALA A 27 -1.20 -7.37 0.63
C ALA A 27 -0.30 -8.08 -0.39
N MET A 28 0.29 -7.34 -1.33
CA MET A 28 1.26 -7.86 -2.30
C MET A 28 2.54 -8.33 -1.60
N PHE A 29 3.00 -7.62 -0.57
CA PHE A 29 4.15 -8.05 0.23
C PHE A 29 3.87 -9.39 0.92
N CYS A 30 2.67 -9.55 1.49
CA CYS A 30 2.24 -10.81 2.11
C CYS A 30 2.16 -11.96 1.09
N GLY A 31 1.64 -11.70 -0.10
CA GLY A 31 1.65 -12.65 -1.21
C GLY A 31 3.08 -13.03 -1.65
N ALA A 32 4.00 -12.06 -1.70
CA ALA A 32 5.41 -12.27 -2.02
C ALA A 32 6.11 -13.24 -1.06
N LEU A 33 5.75 -13.21 0.24
CA LEU A 33 6.26 -14.19 1.21
C LEU A 33 5.85 -15.64 0.85
N VAL A 34 4.61 -15.83 0.39
CA VAL A 34 4.07 -17.15 0.05
C VAL A 34 4.74 -17.73 -1.19
N ILE A 35 4.94 -16.92 -2.23
CA ILE A 35 5.66 -17.36 -3.43
C ILE A 35 7.14 -17.64 -3.15
N GLU A 36 7.81 -16.83 -2.34
CA GLU A 36 9.22 -17.08 -1.97
C GLU A 36 9.39 -18.40 -1.21
N THR A 37 8.47 -18.70 -0.29
CA THR A 37 8.50 -19.96 0.49
C THR A 37 8.17 -21.18 -0.37
N LEU A 38 7.20 -21.08 -1.29
CA LEU A 38 6.83 -22.19 -2.19
C LEU A 38 7.94 -22.52 -3.20
N PHE A 39 8.57 -21.51 -3.79
CA PHE A 39 9.58 -21.69 -4.84
C PHE A 39 11.02 -21.77 -4.31
N ASN A 40 11.23 -21.73 -2.99
CA ASN A 40 12.56 -21.65 -2.35
C ASN A 40 13.42 -20.51 -2.94
N PHE A 41 12.79 -19.39 -3.28
CA PHE A 41 13.52 -18.22 -3.74
C PHE A 41 14.15 -17.53 -2.54
N ASN A 42 15.45 -17.23 -2.61
CA ASN A 42 16.23 -16.79 -1.47
C ASN A 42 16.00 -15.28 -1.18
N GLY A 43 14.81 -14.96 -0.69
CA GLY A 43 14.34 -13.60 -0.37
C GLY A 43 14.09 -13.36 1.12
N MET A 44 13.56 -12.18 1.46
CA MET A 44 13.29 -11.77 2.85
C MET A 44 12.20 -12.61 3.51
N GLY A 45 11.22 -13.08 2.74
CA GLY A 45 10.15 -13.96 3.23
C GLY A 45 10.59 -15.38 3.45
N TYR A 46 11.48 -15.88 2.62
CA TYR A 46 12.14 -17.16 2.86
C TYR A 46 12.99 -17.12 4.14
N LEU A 47 13.70 -16.01 4.38
CA LEU A 47 14.48 -15.78 5.60
C LEU A 47 13.57 -15.73 6.85
N TYR A 48 12.43 -15.05 6.76
CA TYR A 48 11.41 -15.00 7.81
C TYR A 48 10.86 -16.39 8.16
N TYR A 49 10.57 -17.20 7.13
CA TYR A 49 10.08 -18.57 7.33
C TYR A 49 11.12 -19.46 8.04
N GLN A 50 12.39 -19.39 7.62
CA GLN A 50 13.47 -20.13 8.29
C GLN A 50 13.71 -19.66 9.73
N ALA A 51 13.69 -18.35 9.97
CA ALA A 51 13.85 -17.77 11.30
C ALA A 51 12.72 -18.16 12.25
N THR A 52 11.50 -18.36 11.74
CA THR A 52 10.36 -18.85 12.51
C THR A 52 10.63 -20.26 13.04
N GLY A 53 11.20 -21.14 12.20
CA GLY A 53 11.60 -22.48 12.61
C GLY A 53 12.74 -22.52 13.63
N ARG A 54 13.66 -21.55 13.57
CA ARG A 54 14.78 -21.41 14.53
C ARG A 54 14.45 -20.57 15.77
N ARG A 55 13.24 -20.02 15.87
CA ARG A 55 12.82 -19.06 16.92
C ARG A 55 13.73 -17.83 17.02
N ASP A 56 14.26 -17.38 15.89
CA ASP A 56 15.12 -16.19 15.81
C ASP A 56 14.26 -14.92 15.82
N TYR A 57 13.78 -14.52 17.00
CA TYR A 57 12.98 -13.31 17.21
C TYR A 57 13.57 -12.01 16.62
N PRO A 58 14.91 -11.77 16.63
CA PRO A 58 15.48 -10.57 16.03
C PRO A 58 15.20 -10.46 14.52
N ILE A 59 15.25 -11.58 13.79
CA ILE A 59 14.99 -11.60 12.34
C ILE A 59 13.50 -11.38 12.08
N LEU A 60 12.62 -12.00 12.87
CA LEU A 60 11.17 -11.78 12.77
C LEU A 60 10.82 -10.30 12.96
N LEU A 61 11.40 -9.65 13.98
CA LEU A 61 11.23 -8.23 14.25
C LEU A 61 11.81 -7.35 13.14
N GLY A 62 12.98 -7.69 12.62
CA GLY A 62 13.60 -6.95 11.51
C GLY A 62 12.75 -6.97 10.24
N VAL A 63 12.23 -8.14 9.85
CA VAL A 63 11.33 -8.27 8.70
C VAL A 63 10.02 -7.53 8.95
N ALA A 64 9.43 -7.66 10.14
CA ALA A 64 8.20 -6.94 10.50
C ALA A 64 8.37 -5.42 10.44
N LEU A 65 9.52 -4.90 10.86
CA LEU A 65 9.86 -3.47 10.75
C LEU A 65 9.95 -3.02 9.28
N ILE A 66 10.62 -3.78 8.43
CA ILE A 66 10.72 -3.48 6.99
C ILE A 66 9.33 -3.46 6.34
N VAL A 67 8.50 -4.47 6.62
CA VAL A 67 7.12 -4.55 6.11
C VAL A 67 6.28 -3.37 6.60
N SER A 68 6.38 -3.03 7.88
CA SER A 68 5.65 -1.90 8.47
C SER A 68 6.09 -0.58 7.85
N PHE A 69 7.40 -0.39 7.65
CA PHE A 69 7.96 0.79 7.01
C PHE A 69 7.50 0.93 5.55
N ALA A 70 7.54 -0.16 4.79
CA ALA A 70 7.02 -0.21 3.42
C ALA A 70 5.51 0.09 3.37
N THR A 71 4.75 -0.41 4.35
CA THR A 71 3.32 -0.13 4.48
C THR A 71 3.06 1.34 4.75
N VAL A 72 3.82 1.97 5.65
CA VAL A 72 3.71 3.41 5.94
C VAL A 72 4.06 4.23 4.70
N ILE A 73 5.12 3.87 3.97
CA ILE A 73 5.47 4.54 2.70
C ILE A 73 4.35 4.38 1.67
N GLY A 74 3.79 3.18 1.52
CA GLY A 74 2.68 2.92 0.61
C GLY A 74 1.42 3.72 0.97
N ALA A 75 1.10 3.81 2.26
CA ALA A 75 0.01 4.63 2.77
C ALA A 75 0.26 6.13 2.56
N LEU A 76 1.49 6.60 2.76
CA LEU A 76 1.86 8.00 2.59
C LEU A 76 1.88 8.41 1.11
N LEU A 77 2.31 7.51 0.22
CA LEU A 77 2.14 7.65 -1.22
C LEU A 77 0.66 7.76 -1.59
N ALA A 78 -0.19 6.88 -1.04
CA ALA A 78 -1.62 6.93 -1.29
C ALA A 78 -2.25 8.26 -0.82
N ASP A 79 -1.84 8.78 0.33
CA ASP A 79 -2.28 10.09 0.85
C ASP A 79 -1.79 11.25 -0.02
N PHE A 80 -0.55 11.19 -0.52
CA PHE A 80 -0.01 12.19 -1.44
C PHE A 80 -0.74 12.19 -2.81
N LEU A 81 -1.00 11.00 -3.35
CA LEU A 81 -1.83 10.80 -4.54
C LEU A 81 -3.26 11.32 -4.32
N TYR A 82 -3.79 11.15 -3.11
CA TYR A 82 -5.08 11.70 -2.70
C TYR A 82 -5.06 13.24 -2.69
N ALA A 83 -4.04 13.85 -2.11
CA ALA A 83 -3.88 15.32 -2.07
C ALA A 83 -3.78 15.95 -3.46
N ILE A 84 -3.19 15.26 -4.44
CA ILE A 84 -3.12 15.73 -5.83
C ILE A 84 -4.46 15.52 -6.56
N ALA A 85 -5.14 14.39 -6.30
CA ALA A 85 -6.42 14.07 -6.92
C ALA A 85 -7.58 14.94 -6.37
N ASP A 86 -7.46 15.46 -5.15
CA ASP A 86 -8.49 16.23 -4.45
C ASP A 86 -8.38 17.76 -4.70
N PRO A 87 -9.27 18.37 -5.50
CA PRO A 87 -9.42 19.84 -5.61
C PRO A 87 -10.27 20.48 -4.50
N ARG A 88 -10.95 19.70 -3.65
CA ARG A 88 -11.91 20.20 -2.64
C ARG A 88 -11.17 20.76 -1.44
N ILE A 89 -9.95 20.30 -1.17
CA ILE A 89 -9.04 20.96 -0.22
C ILE A 89 -8.83 22.44 -0.61
N ARG A 90 -8.88 22.76 -1.92
CA ARG A 90 -8.82 24.15 -2.42
C ARG A 90 -10.12 24.94 -2.26
N LEU A 91 -11.26 24.30 -2.03
CA LEU A 91 -12.55 24.98 -1.77
C LEU A 91 -12.79 25.23 -0.27
N ALA A 92 -12.22 24.40 0.61
CA ALA A 92 -12.34 24.57 2.07
C ALA A 92 -11.65 25.86 2.59
N GLY A 93 -10.67 26.39 1.87
CA GLY A 93 -10.03 27.68 2.17
C GLY A 93 -10.83 28.92 1.76
N ARG A 94 -12.10 28.77 1.32
CA ARG A 94 -12.92 29.89 0.84
C ARG A 94 -14.31 29.91 1.50
N SER A 95 -14.38 29.62 2.79
CA SER A 95 -15.55 29.94 3.60
C SER A 95 -15.24 31.14 4.51
N LYS A 96 -15.49 32.32 3.94
CA LYS A 96 -15.74 33.63 4.57
C LYS A 96 -14.55 34.34 5.22
#